data_AF-A0A7S1UMZ8-F1
#
_entry.id   AF-A0A7S1UMZ8-F1
#
_cell.length_a   1.000
_cell.length_b   1.000
_cell.length_c   1.000
_cell.angle_alpha   90.00
_cell.angle_beta   90.00
_cell.angle_gamma   90.00
#
_symmetry.space_group_name_H-M   'P 1'
#
loop_
_entity.id
_entity.type
_entity.pdbx_description
1 polymer ?
#
loop_
_entity_poly.entity_id
_entity_poly.type
_entity_poly.pdbx_seq_one_letter_code
_entity_poly.pdbx_strand_id
1 'polypeptide(L)'
;KVQVIVDELDEAGYSNLGEFVRLLNTRLEELLAERLLHAIQIWETTFNVSEEEGGGQANEDNDGVAPSAALKAYELHLEISLHEGVLYASPSLEAASVAFVELLQGFLGTALLQKRILPGSLRAKSRGVADVPFKAGLLERIGVRALGPVYSKLMAQMRDCSDYVKGWLRYQALWDMTLAQLIEALGDDPSKVDVLSKWATVLSESEVARSSLERSLEEVRFGPIFVNYSQVQERVISRYASWSVQLQTTYAGLVHKATVALVEELTKAKAALEALRVGALGAGTIDSICYLQDVGAANKDWGARGEAIATGEKLLRRMRYKFGADWPAATSTMSLLADVRQILDRRAAELDGRLTPLLEELTDECGSANDGVTELTADWAEQKPEGDAEVVDTTAAALSVLRRFDERLRAARTRLDQTR
;
A
#
# COMPACT_ATOMS: atom_id res chain seq x y z
N LYS A 1 54.50 -26.38 30.08
CA LYS A 1 55.49 -25.61 30.88
C LYS A 1 55.38 -25.96 32.37
N VAL A 2 54.25 -25.72 33.03
CA VAL A 2 54.08 -26.05 34.46
C VAL A 2 54.24 -27.55 34.75
N GLN A 3 53.76 -28.44 33.86
CA GLN A 3 53.95 -29.89 33.99
C GLN A 3 55.43 -30.31 34.04
N VAL A 4 56.30 -29.68 33.23
CA VAL A 4 57.72 -30.05 33.14
C VAL A 4 58.43 -29.75 34.47
N ILE A 5 58.09 -28.62 35.10
CA ILE A 5 58.64 -28.22 36.40
C ILE A 5 58.18 -29.20 37.51
N VAL A 6 56.94 -29.69 37.42
CA VAL A 6 56.42 -30.69 38.37
C VAL A 6 57.07 -32.06 38.17
N ASP A 7 57.39 -32.42 36.93
CA ASP A 7 58.11 -33.66 36.61
C ASP A 7 59.57 -33.59 37.13
N GLU A 8 60.26 -32.45 36.97
CA GLU A 8 61.60 -32.20 37.54
C GLU A 8 61.63 -32.27 39.09
N LEU A 9 60.56 -31.79 39.75
CA LEU A 9 60.39 -31.87 41.20
C LEU A 9 60.09 -33.30 41.68
N ASP A 10 59.43 -34.13 40.85
CA ASP A 10 59.21 -35.56 41.15
C ASP A 10 60.53 -36.34 41.04
N GLU A 11 61.35 -36.03 40.03
CA GLU A 11 62.69 -36.60 39.85
C GLU A 11 63.66 -36.22 40.98
N ALA A 12 63.49 -35.03 41.56
CA ALA A 12 64.28 -34.56 42.70
C ALA A 12 63.87 -35.15 44.07
N GLY A 13 62.79 -35.93 44.14
CA GLY A 13 62.43 -36.74 45.33
C GLY A 13 61.82 -35.96 46.50
N TYR A 14 61.12 -34.85 46.26
CA TYR A 14 60.48 -34.06 47.33
C TYR A 14 59.29 -34.79 47.98
N SER A 15 59.27 -34.83 49.31
CA SER A 15 58.28 -35.62 50.09
C SER A 15 56.85 -35.06 50.10
N ASN A 16 56.65 -33.76 49.81
CA ASN A 16 55.35 -33.08 49.90
C ASN A 16 54.74 -32.73 48.52
N LEU A 17 55.23 -33.35 47.45
CA LEU A 17 54.81 -33.02 46.08
C LEU A 17 53.31 -33.26 45.83
N GLY A 18 52.72 -34.27 46.46
CA GLY A 18 51.29 -34.57 46.30
C GLY A 18 50.37 -33.44 46.78
N GLU A 19 50.67 -32.85 47.95
CA GLU A 19 49.88 -31.73 48.49
C GLU A 19 50.14 -30.43 47.73
N PHE A 20 51.39 -30.21 47.30
CA PHE A 20 51.74 -29.08 46.45
C PHE A 20 51.03 -29.12 45.09
N VAL A 21 51.00 -30.28 44.42
CA VAL A 21 50.30 -30.46 43.13
C VAL A 21 48.79 -30.33 43.31
N ARG A 22 48.23 -30.75 44.46
CA ARG A 22 46.82 -30.51 44.80
C ARG A 22 46.51 -29.02 44.89
N LEU A 23 47.31 -28.26 45.66
CA LEU A 23 47.15 -26.81 45.82
C LEU A 23 47.35 -26.05 44.51
N LEU A 24 48.34 -26.48 43.70
CA LEU A 24 48.63 -25.91 42.39
C LEU A 24 47.46 -26.12 41.42
N ASN A 25 46.87 -27.32 41.40
CA ASN A 25 45.68 -27.60 40.59
C ASN A 25 44.48 -26.75 41.03
N THR A 26 44.24 -26.57 42.33
CA THR A 26 43.16 -25.68 42.83
C THR A 26 43.38 -24.23 42.37
N ARG A 27 44.62 -23.73 42.43
CA ARG A 27 44.94 -22.36 41.98
C ARG A 27 44.88 -22.20 40.47
N LEU A 28 45.20 -23.25 39.71
CA LEU A 28 45.00 -23.26 38.26
C LEU A 28 43.52 -23.30 37.90
N GLU A 29 42.70 -24.04 38.63
CA GLU A 29 41.24 -24.01 38.48
C GLU A 29 40.67 -22.60 38.71
N GLU A 30 41.14 -21.89 39.73
CA GLU A 30 40.77 -20.49 40.00
C GLU A 30 41.11 -19.57 38.84
N LEU A 31 42.37 -19.60 38.42
CA LEU A 31 42.86 -18.71 37.39
C LEU A 31 42.24 -19.01 36.01
N LEU A 32 41.94 -20.29 35.73
CA LEU A 32 41.20 -20.68 34.53
C LEU A 32 39.72 -20.25 34.60
N ALA A 33 39.07 -20.34 35.77
CA ALA A 33 37.70 -19.89 35.97
C ALA A 33 37.57 -18.36 35.81
N GLU A 34 38.49 -17.60 36.41
CA GLU A 34 38.54 -16.13 36.26
C GLU A 34 38.74 -15.71 34.80
N ARG A 35 39.67 -16.37 34.09
CA ARG A 35 39.89 -16.10 32.66
C ARG A 35 38.70 -16.47 31.80
N LEU A 36 38.00 -17.56 32.12
CA LEU A 36 36.81 -17.96 31.38
C LEU A 36 35.64 -16.99 31.62
N LEU A 37 35.47 -16.50 32.85
CA LEU A 37 34.49 -15.46 33.18
C LEU A 37 34.79 -14.16 32.43
N HIS A 38 36.06 -13.74 32.41
CA HIS A 38 36.48 -12.56 31.65
C HIS A 38 36.26 -12.74 30.14
N ALA A 39 36.52 -13.93 29.60
CA ALA A 39 36.24 -14.24 28.19
C ALA A 39 34.73 -14.21 27.89
N ILE A 40 33.89 -14.76 28.77
CA ILE A 40 32.43 -14.69 28.70
C ILE A 40 31.95 -13.22 28.69
N GLN A 41 32.54 -12.37 29.54
CA GLN A 41 32.22 -10.94 29.56
C GLN A 41 32.62 -10.23 28.27
N ILE A 42 33.76 -10.58 27.67
CA ILE A 42 34.16 -10.04 26.35
C ILE A 42 33.20 -10.49 25.25
N TRP A 43 32.73 -11.75 25.29
CA TRP A 43 31.68 -12.22 24.41
C TRP A 43 30.41 -11.39 24.60
N GLU A 44 30.01 -11.16 25.85
CA GLU A 44 28.85 -10.36 26.17
C GLU A 44 28.95 -8.89 25.67
N THR A 45 30.12 -8.25 25.77
CA THR A 45 30.31 -6.87 25.29
C THR A 45 30.42 -6.77 23.78
N THR A 46 31.02 -7.75 23.10
CA THR A 46 31.13 -7.75 21.63
C THR A 46 29.77 -7.92 20.95
N PHE A 47 28.85 -8.69 21.54
CA PHE A 47 27.46 -8.74 21.09
C PHE A 47 26.65 -7.50 21.52
N ASN A 48 27.09 -6.67 22.46
CA ASN A 48 26.36 -5.42 22.77
C ASN A 48 26.61 -4.29 21.75
N VAL A 49 27.57 -4.43 20.83
CA VAL A 49 27.84 -3.41 19.80
C VAL A 49 26.79 -3.53 18.68
N SER A 50 25.58 -3.03 18.92
CA SER A 50 24.66 -2.62 17.87
C SER A 50 24.95 -1.16 17.54
N GLU A 51 25.16 -0.83 16.28
CA GLU A 51 25.54 0.52 15.84
C GLU A 51 24.45 1.57 16.18
N GLU A 52 24.60 2.22 17.33
CA GLU A 52 24.16 3.62 17.50
C GLU A 52 25.36 4.60 17.55
N GLU A 53 26.61 4.12 17.56
CA GLU A 53 27.82 4.96 17.71
C GLU A 53 28.74 4.97 16.46
N GLY A 54 28.16 4.87 15.25
CA GLY A 54 28.90 4.98 13.99
C GLY A 54 29.28 6.41 13.57
N GLY A 55 29.35 7.38 14.49
CA GLY A 55 29.57 8.80 14.14
C GLY A 55 30.41 9.63 15.12
N GLY A 56 30.91 9.05 16.22
CA GLY A 56 31.72 9.77 17.20
C GLY A 56 33.20 9.44 17.07
N GLN A 57 34.04 10.46 16.90
CA GLN A 57 35.49 10.40 17.03
C GLN A 57 35.92 9.37 18.10
N ALA A 58 36.72 8.39 17.69
CA ALA A 58 37.42 7.49 18.61
C ALA A 58 38.36 8.33 19.49
N ASN A 59 37.93 8.60 20.73
CA ASN A 59 38.84 9.02 21.79
C ASN A 59 39.67 7.80 22.19
N GLU A 60 40.97 7.88 21.95
CA GLU A 60 41.97 6.83 22.21
C GLU A 60 42.30 6.62 23.70
N ASP A 61 41.56 7.22 24.64
CA ASP A 61 41.90 7.23 26.07
C ASP A 61 40.89 6.46 26.94
N ASN A 62 40.72 5.17 26.70
CA ASN A 62 40.19 4.29 27.74
C ASN A 62 40.87 2.91 27.74
N ASP A 63 41.88 2.77 28.61
CA ASP A 63 42.47 1.51 29.01
C ASP A 63 41.38 0.60 29.61
N GLY A 64 40.90 -0.36 28.82
CA GLY A 64 39.86 -1.28 29.27
C GLY A 64 39.46 -2.30 28.21
N VAL A 65 40.38 -3.23 27.91
CA VAL A 65 40.15 -4.42 27.07
C VAL A 65 39.64 -4.08 25.67
N ALA A 66 40.57 -3.76 24.77
CA ALA A 66 40.30 -3.85 23.33
C ALA A 66 39.55 -5.18 23.06
N PRO A 67 38.44 -5.17 22.29
CA PRO A 67 37.77 -6.41 21.91
C PRO A 67 38.84 -7.28 21.27
N SER A 68 39.18 -8.38 21.96
CA SER A 68 40.34 -9.21 21.64
C SER A 68 40.37 -9.42 20.13
N ALA A 69 41.52 -9.20 19.49
CA ALA A 69 41.72 -9.43 18.06
C ALA A 69 41.23 -10.82 17.59
N ALA A 70 41.05 -11.76 18.53
CA ALA A 70 40.42 -13.06 18.32
C ALA A 70 38.93 -13.03 17.91
N LEU A 71 38.16 -11.99 18.26
CA LEU A 71 36.74 -11.85 17.91
C LEU A 71 36.53 -11.07 16.60
N LYS A 72 37.42 -10.13 16.26
CA LYS A 72 37.48 -9.48 14.93
C LYS A 72 37.76 -10.46 13.79
N ALA A 73 38.27 -11.65 14.10
CA ALA A 73 38.52 -12.71 13.11
C ALA A 73 37.25 -13.48 12.69
N TYR A 74 36.11 -13.24 13.37
CA TYR A 74 34.86 -13.98 13.15
C TYR A 74 33.71 -13.05 12.78
N GLU A 75 34.00 -12.10 11.90
CA GLU A 75 32.99 -11.30 11.22
C GLU A 75 32.24 -12.20 10.23
N LEU A 76 30.93 -12.33 10.43
CA LEU A 76 30.08 -13.17 9.59
C LEU A 76 29.36 -12.27 8.60
N HIS A 77 29.83 -12.29 7.35
CA HIS A 77 29.22 -11.54 6.26
C HIS A 77 28.06 -12.35 5.68
N LEU A 78 26.84 -11.92 5.98
CA LEU A 78 25.62 -12.36 5.32
C LEU A 78 25.38 -11.49 4.09
N GLU A 79 25.35 -12.14 2.93
CA GLU A 79 24.97 -11.51 1.67
C GLU A 79 23.53 -11.91 1.34
N ILE A 80 22.66 -10.92 1.19
CA ILE A 80 21.33 -11.17 0.60
C ILE A 80 21.54 -11.18 -0.91
N SER A 81 21.20 -12.30 -1.55
CA SER A 81 21.38 -12.49 -2.98
C SER A 81 20.08 -12.93 -3.63
N LEU A 82 19.97 -12.67 -4.94
CA LEU A 82 18.81 -13.01 -5.76
C LEU A 82 19.24 -14.07 -6.78
N HIS A 83 18.75 -15.30 -6.65
CA HIS A 83 18.97 -16.39 -7.61
C HIS A 83 17.63 -16.87 -8.13
N GLU A 84 17.50 -16.92 -9.47
CA GLU A 84 16.28 -17.34 -10.18
C GLU A 84 14.99 -16.59 -9.75
N GLY A 85 15.11 -15.36 -9.27
CA GLY A 85 13.97 -14.55 -8.81
C GLY A 85 13.60 -14.75 -7.34
N VAL A 86 14.28 -15.64 -6.61
CA VAL A 86 14.09 -15.85 -5.17
C VAL A 86 15.18 -15.14 -4.40
N LEU A 87 14.78 -14.35 -3.39
CA LEU A 87 15.70 -13.73 -2.45
C LEU A 87 16.10 -14.76 -1.40
N TYR A 88 17.40 -14.92 -1.16
CA TYR A 88 17.90 -15.76 -0.08
C TYR A 88 19.13 -15.13 0.55
N ALA A 89 19.35 -15.46 1.82
CA ALA A 89 20.51 -15.03 2.57
C ALA A 89 21.58 -16.13 2.52
N SER A 90 22.79 -15.77 2.11
CA SER A 90 23.95 -16.66 2.04
C SER A 90 25.06 -16.13 2.94
N PRO A 91 25.60 -16.92 3.89
CA PRO A 91 25.12 -18.23 4.34
C PRO A 91 23.75 -18.15 5.02
N SER A 92 23.02 -19.27 5.11
CA SER A 92 21.71 -19.28 5.80
C SER A 92 21.87 -18.81 7.25
N LEU A 93 20.85 -18.13 7.78
CA LEU A 93 20.88 -17.66 9.17
C LEU A 93 21.08 -18.82 10.16
N GLU A 94 20.56 -20.01 9.85
CA GLU A 94 20.77 -21.22 10.64
C GLU A 94 22.22 -21.72 10.58
N ALA A 95 22.88 -21.62 9.43
CA ALA A 95 24.30 -21.92 9.33
C ALA A 95 25.15 -20.91 10.12
N ALA A 96 24.76 -19.64 10.12
CA ALA A 96 25.40 -18.62 10.96
C ALA A 96 25.22 -18.92 12.45
N SER A 97 23.99 -19.27 12.89
CA SER A 97 23.70 -19.60 14.29
C SER A 97 24.53 -20.81 14.76
N VAL A 98 24.63 -21.86 13.95
CA VAL A 98 25.48 -23.03 14.22
C VAL A 98 26.95 -22.63 14.32
N ALA A 99 27.45 -21.82 13.38
CA ALA A 99 28.84 -21.38 13.38
C ALA A 99 29.20 -20.61 14.67
N PHE A 100 28.34 -19.70 15.13
CA PHE A 100 28.59 -18.96 16.38
C PHE A 100 28.51 -19.86 17.61
N VAL A 101 27.60 -20.85 17.64
CA VAL A 101 27.50 -21.82 18.74
C VAL A 101 28.74 -22.73 18.76
N GLU A 102 29.18 -23.25 17.61
CA GLU A 102 30.39 -24.05 17.49
C GLU A 102 31.63 -23.26 17.94
N LEU A 103 31.67 -21.99 17.61
CA LEU A 103 32.76 -21.12 17.98
C LEU A 103 32.80 -20.85 19.49
N LEU A 104 31.65 -20.53 20.10
CA LEU A 104 31.53 -20.41 21.55
C LEU A 104 31.91 -21.72 22.25
N GLN A 105 31.45 -22.86 21.73
CA GLN A 105 31.81 -24.18 22.24
C GLN A 105 33.30 -24.48 22.08
N GLY A 106 33.93 -24.07 20.97
CA GLY A 106 35.37 -24.17 20.76
C GLY A 106 36.15 -23.37 21.79
N PHE A 107 35.77 -22.11 22.02
CA PHE A 107 36.37 -21.26 23.05
C PHE A 107 36.22 -21.87 24.45
N LEU A 108 35.02 -22.33 24.82
CA LEU A 108 34.80 -23.02 26.09
C LEU A 108 35.61 -24.33 26.17
N GLY A 109 35.70 -25.06 25.07
CA GLY A 109 36.47 -26.29 24.93
C GLY A 109 37.97 -26.08 25.19
N THR A 110 38.56 -24.98 24.71
CA THR A 110 39.98 -24.69 24.96
C THR A 110 40.33 -24.58 26.44
N ALA A 111 39.41 -24.07 27.28
CA ALA A 111 39.61 -23.95 28.72
C ALA A 111 39.18 -25.21 29.48
N LEU A 112 38.05 -25.82 29.10
CA LEU A 112 37.47 -26.97 29.79
C LEU A 112 38.22 -28.28 29.52
N LEU A 113 38.90 -28.41 28.38
CA LEU A 113 39.67 -29.59 28.00
C LEU A 113 41.15 -29.51 28.45
N GLN A 114 41.52 -28.49 29.23
CA GLN A 114 42.85 -28.43 29.83
C GLN A 114 43.05 -29.60 30.80
N LYS A 115 44.19 -30.28 30.65
CA LYS A 115 44.55 -31.45 31.46
C LYS A 115 45.03 -31.04 32.84
N ARG A 116 44.59 -31.76 33.86
CA ARG A 116 45.09 -31.61 35.25
C ARG A 116 46.57 -31.95 35.33
N ILE A 117 47.30 -31.22 36.18
CA ILE A 117 48.72 -31.48 36.42
C ILE A 117 48.83 -32.63 37.42
N LEU A 118 49.64 -33.63 37.10
CA LEU A 118 49.85 -34.80 37.95
C LEU A 118 51.35 -35.08 38.11
N PRO A 119 51.81 -35.58 39.27
CA PRO A 119 53.20 -36.02 39.43
C PRO A 119 53.48 -37.22 38.50
N GLY A 120 54.69 -37.30 37.95
CA GLY A 120 55.11 -38.38 37.04
C GLY A 120 54.88 -39.79 37.60
N SER A 121 55.12 -39.98 38.89
CA SER A 121 54.93 -41.21 39.66
C SER A 121 53.47 -41.68 39.76
N LEU A 122 52.50 -40.76 39.77
CA LEU A 122 51.05 -41.04 39.76
C LEU A 122 50.52 -41.17 38.33
N ARG A 123 51.09 -40.41 37.38
CA ARG A 123 50.75 -40.46 35.96
C ARG A 123 51.13 -41.80 35.31
N ALA A 124 52.25 -42.40 35.72
CA ALA A 124 52.68 -43.72 35.27
C ALA A 124 51.84 -44.88 35.86
N LYS A 125 51.36 -44.73 37.11
CA LYS A 125 50.54 -45.74 37.81
C LYS A 125 49.06 -45.70 37.44
N SER A 126 48.57 -44.56 36.93
CA SER A 126 47.16 -44.37 36.62
C SER A 126 46.91 -44.26 35.10
N ARG A 127 46.95 -45.39 34.39
CA ARG A 127 46.43 -45.52 33.02
C ARG A 127 44.90 -45.36 33.03
N GLY A 128 44.41 -44.13 33.20
CA GLY A 128 42.98 -43.77 33.17
C GLY A 128 42.61 -42.55 34.03
N VAL A 129 43.28 -42.33 35.17
CA VAL A 129 43.01 -41.17 36.05
C VAL A 129 43.78 -39.92 35.60
N ALA A 130 44.83 -40.11 34.79
CA ALA A 130 45.65 -39.02 34.28
C ALA A 130 45.01 -38.13 33.22
N ASP A 131 43.83 -38.51 32.72
CA ASP A 131 43.15 -37.81 31.63
C ASP A 131 41.90 -37.07 32.09
N VAL A 132 41.67 -36.94 33.41
CA VAL A 132 40.52 -36.20 33.95
C VAL A 132 40.76 -34.70 33.75
N PRO A 133 40.01 -34.03 32.85
CA PRO A 133 40.16 -32.61 32.63
C PRO A 133 39.62 -31.81 33.82
N PHE A 134 39.99 -30.53 33.90
CA PHE A 134 39.44 -29.59 34.89
C PHE A 134 37.92 -29.34 34.76
N LYS A 135 37.26 -29.94 33.76
CA LYS A 135 35.86 -29.74 33.34
C LYS A 135 34.84 -29.69 34.48
N ALA A 136 34.87 -30.65 35.42
CA ALA A 136 33.87 -30.73 36.49
C ALA A 136 34.00 -29.56 37.50
N GLY A 137 35.23 -29.30 37.98
CA GLY A 137 35.51 -28.23 38.94
C GLY A 137 35.35 -26.83 38.35
N LEU A 138 35.70 -26.64 37.07
CA LEU A 138 35.47 -25.36 36.38
C LEU A 138 33.98 -25.08 36.19
N LEU A 139 33.20 -26.04 35.69
CA LEU A 139 31.77 -25.85 35.44
C LEU A 139 30.96 -25.60 36.72
N GLU A 140 31.36 -26.22 37.82
CA GLU A 140 30.75 -26.01 39.14
C GLU A 140 31.07 -24.61 39.70
N ARG A 141 32.30 -24.10 39.48
CA ARG A 141 32.73 -22.76 39.95
C ARG A 141 32.22 -21.61 39.10
N ILE A 142 32.22 -21.77 37.78
CA ILE A 142 31.69 -20.75 36.85
C ILE A 142 30.17 -20.68 36.97
N GLY A 143 29.54 -21.80 37.33
CA GLY A 143 28.10 -21.96 37.35
C GLY A 143 27.55 -21.98 35.94
N VAL A 144 26.79 -23.02 35.60
CA VAL A 144 26.10 -23.13 34.29
C VAL A 144 25.25 -21.87 33.98
N ARG A 145 24.86 -21.13 35.02
CA ARG A 145 24.14 -19.85 34.93
C ARG A 145 24.92 -18.73 34.22
N ALA A 146 26.24 -18.69 34.26
CA ALA A 146 27.03 -17.63 33.61
C ALA A 146 26.97 -17.72 32.06
N LEU A 147 26.67 -18.90 31.52
CA LEU A 147 26.54 -19.10 30.07
C LEU A 147 25.16 -18.70 29.54
N GLY A 148 24.12 -18.74 30.38
CA GLY A 148 22.74 -18.41 29.99
C GLY A 148 22.60 -17.02 29.35
N PRO A 149 23.14 -15.94 29.96
CA PRO A 149 23.10 -14.60 29.40
C PRO A 149 23.73 -14.51 28.00
N VAL A 150 24.89 -15.13 27.79
CA VAL A 150 25.59 -15.12 26.48
C VAL A 150 24.75 -15.77 25.40
N TYR A 151 24.23 -16.98 25.66
CA TYR A 151 23.35 -17.66 24.70
C TYR A 151 22.07 -16.86 24.46
N SER A 152 21.46 -16.26 25.49
CA SER A 152 20.25 -15.45 25.30
C SER A 152 20.50 -14.21 24.45
N LYS A 153 21.66 -13.55 24.60
CA LYS A 153 22.05 -12.38 23.79
C LYS A 153 22.36 -12.75 22.35
N LEU A 154 23.10 -13.84 22.13
CA LEU A 154 23.34 -14.39 20.80
C LEU A 154 22.02 -14.70 20.10
N MET A 155 21.10 -15.40 20.79
CA MET A 155 19.78 -15.74 20.22
C MET A 155 18.91 -14.50 19.97
N ALA A 156 18.98 -13.48 20.82
CA ALA A 156 18.27 -12.22 20.61
C ALA A 156 18.76 -11.51 19.33
N GLN A 157 20.06 -11.39 19.14
CA GLN A 157 20.60 -10.76 17.93
C GLN A 157 20.38 -11.58 16.67
N MET A 158 20.44 -12.91 16.77
CA MET A 158 20.04 -13.78 15.66
C MET A 158 18.58 -13.58 15.29
N ARG A 159 17.71 -13.35 16.28
CA ARG A 159 16.30 -13.04 16.05
C ARG A 159 16.12 -11.68 15.39
N ASP A 160 16.82 -10.65 15.86
CA ASP A 160 16.74 -9.31 15.27
C ASP A 160 17.24 -9.33 13.81
N CYS A 161 18.35 -10.02 13.55
CA CYS A 161 18.86 -10.27 12.20
C CYS A 161 17.85 -11.07 11.34
N SER A 162 17.21 -12.10 11.91
CA SER A 162 16.15 -12.87 11.25
C SER A 162 14.99 -11.99 10.82
N ASP A 163 14.51 -11.13 11.71
CA ASP A 163 13.36 -10.29 11.46
C ASP A 163 13.70 -9.20 10.43
N TYR A 164 14.94 -8.70 10.44
CA TYR A 164 15.46 -7.82 9.40
C TYR A 164 15.54 -8.50 8.02
N VAL A 165 16.14 -9.71 7.94
CA VAL A 165 16.21 -10.50 6.69
C VAL A 165 14.81 -10.84 6.18
N LYS A 166 13.86 -11.19 7.05
CA LYS A 166 12.46 -11.40 6.66
C LYS A 166 11.83 -10.13 6.07
N GLY A 167 12.18 -8.96 6.59
CA GLY A 167 11.79 -7.68 6.01
C GLY A 167 12.23 -7.57 4.54
N TRP A 168 13.45 -7.98 4.23
CA TRP A 168 13.95 -8.04 2.86
C TRP A 168 13.30 -9.12 2.01
N LEU A 169 13.04 -10.31 2.58
CA LEU A 169 12.33 -11.39 1.88
C LEU A 169 10.90 -11.00 1.51
N ARG A 170 10.24 -10.09 2.23
CA ARG A 170 8.92 -9.57 1.84
C ARG A 170 8.94 -8.87 0.48
N TYR A 171 10.07 -8.29 0.06
CA TYR A 171 10.20 -7.72 -1.28
C TYR A 171 10.14 -8.77 -2.38
N GLN A 172 10.23 -10.07 -2.07
CA GLN A 172 9.97 -11.15 -3.02
C GLN A 172 8.58 -11.02 -3.68
N ALA A 173 7.59 -10.49 -2.95
CA ALA A 173 6.27 -10.22 -3.51
C ALA A 173 6.34 -9.35 -4.79
N LEU A 174 7.33 -8.47 -4.95
CA LEU A 174 7.47 -7.67 -6.19
C LEU A 174 7.81 -8.51 -7.43
N TRP A 175 8.44 -9.67 -7.24
CA TRP A 175 8.72 -10.62 -8.31
C TRP A 175 7.53 -11.53 -8.59
N ASP A 176 6.79 -11.90 -7.54
CA ASP A 176 5.61 -12.76 -7.64
C ASP A 176 4.38 -12.01 -8.17
N MET A 177 4.30 -10.70 -7.97
CA MET A 177 3.18 -9.87 -8.42
C MET A 177 3.20 -9.65 -9.92
N THR A 178 2.10 -10.00 -10.58
CA THR A 178 1.87 -9.71 -12.00
C THR A 178 0.95 -8.51 -12.18
N LEU A 179 1.17 -7.73 -13.25
CA LEU A 179 0.33 -6.58 -13.60
C LEU A 179 -1.15 -6.97 -13.82
N ALA A 180 -1.40 -8.20 -14.30
CA ALA A 180 -2.75 -8.72 -14.50
C ALA A 180 -3.52 -8.87 -13.18
N GLN A 181 -2.90 -9.43 -12.14
CA GLN A 181 -3.51 -9.55 -10.81
C GLN A 181 -3.80 -8.18 -10.20
N LEU A 182 -2.95 -7.19 -10.48
CA LEU A 182 -3.16 -5.82 -10.01
C LEU A 182 -4.36 -5.17 -10.71
N ILE A 183 -4.51 -5.36 -12.03
CA ILE A 183 -5.66 -4.86 -12.78
C ILE A 183 -6.95 -5.53 -12.30
N GLU A 184 -6.93 -6.84 -12.01
CA GLU A 184 -8.07 -7.56 -11.46
C GLU A 184 -8.46 -7.04 -10.06
N ALA A 185 -7.49 -6.71 -9.21
CA ALA A 185 -7.74 -6.21 -7.86
C ALA A 185 -8.22 -4.75 -7.81
N LEU A 186 -7.65 -3.87 -8.65
CA LEU A 186 -8.02 -2.45 -8.67
C LEU A 186 -9.21 -2.13 -9.59
N GLY A 187 -9.46 -2.97 -10.60
CA GLY A 187 -10.42 -2.74 -11.66
C GLY A 187 -9.85 -1.92 -12.83
N ASP A 188 -10.46 -2.10 -14.01
CA ASP A 188 -10.11 -1.42 -15.28
C ASP A 188 -11.21 -0.44 -15.73
N ASP A 189 -12.24 -0.18 -14.91
CA ASP A 189 -13.35 0.69 -15.28
C ASP A 189 -12.91 2.17 -15.31
N PRO A 190 -12.80 2.82 -16.49
CA PRO A 190 -12.31 4.20 -16.60
C PRO A 190 -13.35 5.24 -16.18
N SER A 191 -14.63 4.84 -16.05
CA SER A 191 -15.74 5.72 -15.70
C SER A 191 -15.90 5.93 -14.18
N LYS A 192 -15.24 5.11 -13.36
CA LYS A 192 -15.34 5.16 -11.89
C LYS A 192 -14.21 5.98 -11.28
N VAL A 193 -14.56 7.07 -10.62
CA VAL A 193 -13.62 7.97 -9.91
C VAL A 193 -12.80 7.23 -8.86
N ASP A 194 -13.40 6.25 -8.18
CA ASP A 194 -12.73 5.44 -7.16
C ASP A 194 -11.58 4.61 -7.72
N VAL A 195 -11.70 4.12 -8.95
CA VAL A 195 -10.67 3.31 -9.61
C VAL A 195 -9.46 4.20 -9.89
N LEU A 196 -9.66 5.36 -10.51
CA LEU A 196 -8.57 6.33 -10.76
C LEU A 196 -7.87 6.76 -9.47
N SER A 197 -8.63 6.93 -8.38
CA SER A 197 -8.10 7.34 -7.08
C SER A 197 -7.26 6.23 -6.43
N LYS A 198 -7.73 4.98 -6.46
CA LYS A 198 -6.97 3.82 -5.95
C LYS A 198 -5.66 3.63 -6.71
N TRP A 199 -5.68 3.73 -8.04
CA TRP A 199 -4.47 3.65 -8.86
C TRP A 199 -3.47 4.77 -8.51
N ALA A 200 -3.95 5.99 -8.31
CA ALA A 200 -3.12 7.11 -7.88
C ALA A 200 -2.46 6.87 -6.51
N THR A 201 -3.20 6.30 -5.55
CA THR A 201 -2.69 5.93 -4.23
C THR A 201 -1.59 4.87 -4.33
N VAL A 202 -1.86 3.75 -5.01
CA VAL A 202 -0.86 2.68 -5.20
C VAL A 202 0.41 3.20 -5.86
N LEU A 203 0.27 4.07 -6.85
CA LEU A 203 1.40 4.67 -7.55
C LEU A 203 2.21 5.58 -6.61
N SER A 204 1.55 6.38 -5.77
CA SER A 204 2.23 7.20 -4.76
C SER A 204 2.92 6.38 -3.67
N GLU A 205 2.28 5.30 -3.19
CA GLU A 205 2.84 4.39 -2.20
C GLU A 205 4.08 3.67 -2.76
N SER A 206 4.05 3.28 -4.04
CA SER A 206 5.20 2.67 -4.71
C SER A 206 6.42 3.59 -4.77
N GLU A 207 6.21 4.90 -5.00
CA GLU A 207 7.28 5.90 -5.03
C GLU A 207 7.82 6.18 -3.62
N VAL A 208 6.96 6.21 -2.59
CA VAL A 208 7.40 6.37 -1.19
C VAL A 208 8.21 5.15 -0.76
N ALA A 209 7.76 3.93 -1.06
CA ALA A 209 8.48 2.70 -0.78
C ALA A 209 9.86 2.68 -1.44
N ARG A 210 9.94 3.07 -2.73
CA ARG A 210 11.20 3.23 -3.45
C ARG A 210 12.13 4.26 -2.78
N SER A 211 11.62 5.46 -2.47
CA SER A 211 12.44 6.52 -1.85
C SER A 211 12.95 6.14 -0.46
N SER A 212 12.22 5.28 0.25
CA SER A 212 12.62 4.77 1.56
C SER A 212 13.76 3.76 1.44
N LEU A 213 13.74 2.96 0.36
CA LEU A 213 14.80 2.02 0.01
C LEU A 213 16.06 2.71 -0.54
N GLU A 214 15.93 3.84 -1.24
CA GLU A 214 17.07 4.67 -1.64
C GLU A 214 17.74 5.39 -0.45
N ARG A 215 17.01 5.56 0.66
CA ARG A 215 17.52 6.19 1.90
C ARG A 215 18.21 5.19 2.84
N SER A 216 17.98 3.89 2.68
CA SER A 216 18.64 2.88 3.53
C SER A 216 20.13 2.78 3.20
N LEU A 217 20.94 2.59 4.25
CA LEU A 217 22.39 2.33 4.16
C LEU A 217 22.66 1.06 3.33
N GLU A 218 23.90 0.82 2.93
CA GLU A 218 24.27 -0.38 2.14
C GLU A 218 24.56 -1.61 3.03
N GLU A 219 24.85 -1.37 4.31
CA GLU A 219 25.20 -2.38 5.30
C GLU A 219 24.53 -2.08 6.64
N VAL A 220 24.09 -3.15 7.33
CA VAL A 220 23.62 -3.07 8.72
C VAL A 220 24.39 -4.09 9.55
N ARG A 221 24.85 -3.65 10.72
CA ARG A 221 25.60 -4.51 11.66
C ARG A 221 24.73 -4.93 12.84
N PHE A 222 24.73 -6.23 13.08
CA PHE A 222 24.15 -6.85 14.27
C PHE A 222 25.28 -7.53 15.06
N GLY A 223 26.00 -6.77 15.88
CA GLY A 223 27.19 -7.27 16.57
C GLY A 223 28.24 -7.75 15.55
N PRO A 224 28.69 -9.03 15.60
CA PRO A 224 29.65 -9.58 14.65
C PRO A 224 29.05 -10.02 13.30
N ILE A 225 27.75 -9.78 13.07
CA ILE A 225 27.06 -10.13 11.83
C ILE A 225 26.93 -8.88 10.95
N PHE A 226 27.44 -8.98 9.73
CA PHE A 226 27.39 -7.93 8.73
C PHE A 226 26.40 -8.36 7.67
N VAL A 227 25.29 -7.64 7.52
CA VAL A 227 24.32 -7.91 6.46
C VAL A 227 24.57 -6.94 5.32
N ASN A 228 25.18 -7.43 4.24
CA ASN A 228 25.35 -6.68 3.00
C ASN A 228 24.18 -6.99 2.06
N TYR A 229 23.51 -5.94 1.61
CA TYR A 229 22.38 -6.04 0.69
C TYR A 229 22.51 -5.09 -0.50
N SER A 230 23.69 -4.51 -0.75
CA SER A 230 23.97 -3.60 -1.87
C SER A 230 23.52 -4.17 -3.23
N GLN A 231 23.88 -5.41 -3.53
CA GLN A 231 23.51 -6.07 -4.79
C GLN A 231 21.99 -6.27 -4.92
N VAL A 232 21.31 -6.62 -3.83
CA VAL A 232 19.86 -6.79 -3.83
C VAL A 232 19.16 -5.45 -3.89
N GLN A 233 19.67 -4.41 -3.23
CA GLN A 233 19.13 -3.06 -3.27
C GLN A 233 19.08 -2.54 -4.71
N GLU A 234 20.18 -2.61 -5.46
CA GLU A 234 20.20 -2.19 -6.88
C GLU A 234 19.18 -2.97 -7.72
N ARG A 235 19.07 -4.28 -7.50
CA ARG A 235 18.11 -5.14 -8.23
C ARG A 235 16.66 -4.84 -7.85
N VAL A 236 16.36 -4.62 -6.57
CA VAL A 236 15.03 -4.24 -6.07
C VAL A 236 14.65 -2.87 -6.63
N ILE A 237 15.55 -1.87 -6.57
CA ILE A 237 15.34 -0.53 -7.12
C ILE A 237 15.07 -0.59 -8.62
N SER A 238 15.87 -1.36 -9.37
CA SER A 238 15.69 -1.56 -10.81
C SER A 238 14.34 -2.22 -11.13
N ARG A 239 13.95 -3.24 -10.34
CA ARG A 239 12.64 -3.89 -10.47
C ARG A 239 11.50 -2.92 -10.19
N TYR A 240 11.59 -2.12 -9.12
CA TYR A 240 10.63 -1.04 -8.83
C TYR A 240 10.57 -0.01 -9.96
N ALA A 241 11.69 0.36 -10.58
CA ALA A 241 11.70 1.27 -11.71
C ALA A 241 10.93 0.69 -12.91
N SER A 242 11.18 -0.58 -13.25
CA SER A 242 10.42 -1.28 -14.29
C SER A 242 8.93 -1.35 -13.95
N TRP A 243 8.58 -1.62 -12.69
CA TRP A 243 7.18 -1.72 -12.27
C TRP A 243 6.49 -0.36 -12.26
N SER A 244 7.15 0.70 -11.77
CA SER A 244 6.65 2.08 -11.81
C SER A 244 6.38 2.53 -13.24
N VAL A 245 7.27 2.24 -14.20
CA VAL A 245 7.01 2.54 -15.62
C VAL A 245 5.77 1.80 -16.15
N GLN A 246 5.61 0.52 -15.81
CA GLN A 246 4.43 -0.26 -16.22
C GLN A 246 3.14 0.31 -15.60
N LEU A 247 3.13 0.58 -14.30
CA LEU A 247 2.00 1.20 -13.60
C LEU A 247 1.66 2.58 -14.16
N GLN A 248 2.67 3.42 -14.42
CA GLN A 248 2.47 4.73 -15.02
C GLN A 248 1.85 4.62 -16.40
N THR A 249 2.28 3.63 -17.19
CA THR A 249 1.73 3.40 -18.54
C THR A 249 0.28 2.93 -18.48
N THR A 250 -0.06 1.99 -17.59
CA THR A 250 -1.45 1.54 -17.42
C THR A 250 -2.34 2.65 -16.87
N TYR A 251 -1.88 3.37 -15.86
CA TYR A 251 -2.62 4.49 -15.28
C TYR A 251 -2.80 5.63 -16.29
N ALA A 252 -1.77 5.98 -17.07
CA ALA A 252 -1.88 6.95 -18.15
C ALA A 252 -2.87 6.47 -19.22
N GLY A 253 -2.90 5.18 -19.55
CA GLY A 253 -3.90 4.60 -20.45
C GLY A 253 -5.33 4.73 -19.91
N LEU A 254 -5.53 4.47 -18.61
CA LEU A 254 -6.82 4.65 -17.93
C LEU A 254 -7.28 6.10 -17.92
N VAL A 255 -6.40 7.03 -17.52
CA VAL A 255 -6.69 8.47 -17.52
C VAL A 255 -7.00 8.93 -18.95
N HIS A 256 -6.23 8.50 -19.95
CA HIS A 256 -6.50 8.85 -21.35
C HIS A 256 -7.90 8.40 -21.79
N LYS A 257 -8.24 7.12 -21.58
CA LYS A 257 -9.56 6.58 -21.92
C LYS A 257 -10.69 7.34 -21.20
N ALA A 258 -10.50 7.64 -19.91
CA ALA A 258 -11.46 8.42 -19.12
C ALA A 258 -11.63 9.84 -19.67
N THR A 259 -10.53 10.50 -20.05
CA THR A 259 -10.54 11.84 -20.63
C THR A 259 -11.23 11.87 -21.99
N VAL A 260 -10.95 10.93 -22.88
CA VAL A 260 -11.61 10.84 -24.20
C VAL A 260 -13.10 10.59 -24.02
N ALA A 261 -13.49 9.63 -23.18
CA ALA A 261 -14.90 9.34 -22.91
C ALA A 261 -15.64 10.56 -22.34
N LEU A 262 -15.04 11.28 -21.38
CA LEU A 262 -15.63 12.50 -20.82
C LEU A 262 -15.77 13.61 -21.87
N VAL A 263 -14.76 13.81 -22.74
CA VAL A 263 -14.84 14.80 -23.83
C VAL A 263 -15.94 14.44 -24.83
N GLU A 264 -16.08 13.17 -25.19
CA GLU A 264 -17.17 12.72 -26.06
C GLU A 264 -18.56 12.93 -25.42
N GLU A 265 -18.72 12.63 -24.14
CA GLU A 265 -19.96 12.90 -23.40
C GLU A 265 -20.26 14.41 -23.33
N LEU A 266 -19.27 15.24 -23.00
CA LEU A 266 -19.42 16.68 -22.88
C LEU A 266 -19.70 17.35 -24.23
N THR A 267 -19.07 16.91 -25.32
CA THR A 267 -19.34 17.46 -26.66
C THR A 267 -20.73 17.10 -27.16
N LYS A 268 -21.21 15.88 -26.92
CA LYS A 268 -22.60 15.48 -27.20
C LYS A 268 -23.58 16.28 -26.35
N ALA A 269 -23.33 16.42 -25.06
CA ALA A 269 -24.16 17.21 -24.16
C ALA A 269 -24.21 18.69 -24.57
N LYS A 270 -23.06 19.27 -24.94
CA LYS A 270 -22.96 20.64 -25.48
C LYS A 270 -23.83 20.82 -26.72
N ALA A 271 -23.68 19.94 -27.71
CA ALA A 271 -24.45 20.01 -28.95
C ALA A 271 -25.96 19.89 -28.70
N ALA A 272 -26.37 19.00 -27.79
CA ALA A 272 -27.77 18.84 -27.43
C ALA A 272 -28.34 20.04 -26.65
N LEU A 273 -27.57 20.63 -25.72
CA LEU A 273 -27.97 21.86 -25.01
C LEU A 273 -28.04 23.09 -25.93
N GLU A 274 -27.17 23.16 -26.94
CA GLU A 274 -27.20 24.22 -27.95
C GLU A 274 -28.38 24.06 -28.92
N ALA A 275 -28.71 22.82 -29.29
CA ALA A 275 -29.86 22.47 -30.13
C ALA A 275 -31.21 22.66 -29.40
N LEU A 276 -31.20 22.65 -28.07
CA LEU A 276 -32.39 22.87 -27.25
C LEU A 276 -32.93 24.30 -27.49
N ARG A 277 -34.05 24.37 -28.21
CA ARG A 277 -34.82 25.61 -28.38
C ARG A 277 -36.03 25.50 -27.48
N VAL A 278 -36.11 26.37 -26.48
CA VAL A 278 -37.33 26.49 -25.67
C VAL A 278 -38.44 27.01 -26.61
N GLY A 279 -39.38 26.15 -26.97
CA GLY A 279 -40.50 26.46 -27.88
C GLY A 279 -41.69 27.10 -27.16
N ALA A 280 -42.85 27.13 -27.83
CA ALA A 280 -44.16 27.37 -27.20
C ALA A 280 -44.67 26.09 -26.49
N LEU A 281 -45.77 26.17 -25.75
CA LEU A 281 -46.40 25.04 -25.06
C LEU A 281 -46.57 23.81 -25.99
N GLY A 282 -46.15 22.64 -25.51
CA GLY A 282 -46.22 21.37 -26.25
C GLY A 282 -45.25 20.30 -25.71
N ALA A 283 -45.38 19.06 -26.23
CA ALA A 283 -44.61 17.89 -25.81
C ALA A 283 -43.08 18.10 -25.82
N GLY A 284 -42.56 18.85 -26.78
CA GLY A 284 -41.13 19.16 -26.88
C GLY A 284 -40.57 20.01 -25.74
N THR A 285 -41.42 20.74 -25.00
CA THR A 285 -41.00 21.53 -23.83
C THR A 285 -40.80 20.63 -22.60
N ILE A 286 -41.64 19.61 -22.42
CA ILE A 286 -41.48 18.61 -21.34
C ILE A 286 -40.20 17.79 -21.56
N ASP A 287 -39.98 17.31 -22.79
CA ASP A 287 -38.75 16.60 -23.16
C ASP A 287 -37.49 17.45 -22.90
N SER A 288 -37.60 18.76 -23.15
CA SER A 288 -36.51 19.72 -22.88
C SER A 288 -36.24 19.91 -21.39
N ILE A 289 -37.28 19.93 -20.56
CA ILE A 289 -37.16 20.03 -19.09
C ILE A 289 -36.53 18.76 -18.52
N CYS A 290 -37.01 17.58 -18.93
CA CYS A 290 -36.45 16.30 -18.50
C CYS A 290 -34.97 16.19 -18.88
N TYR A 291 -34.61 16.57 -20.11
CA TYR A 291 -33.22 16.56 -20.55
C TYR A 291 -32.33 17.52 -19.73
N LEU A 292 -32.79 18.74 -19.42
CA LEU A 292 -32.04 19.68 -18.58
C LEU A 292 -31.83 19.15 -17.16
N GLN A 293 -32.82 18.45 -16.59
CA GLN A 293 -32.69 17.82 -15.28
C GLN A 293 -31.69 16.66 -15.30
N ASP A 294 -31.75 15.81 -16.33
CA ASP A 294 -30.81 14.70 -16.51
C ASP A 294 -29.37 15.18 -16.67
N VAL A 295 -29.15 16.22 -17.50
CA VAL A 295 -27.82 16.83 -17.68
C VAL A 295 -27.38 17.54 -16.39
N GLY A 296 -28.30 18.15 -15.64
CA GLY A 296 -28.02 18.74 -14.33
C GLY A 296 -27.54 17.71 -13.29
N ALA A 297 -28.12 16.52 -13.30
CA ALA A 297 -27.65 15.40 -12.47
C ALA A 297 -26.27 14.91 -12.93
N ALA A 298 -26.09 14.68 -14.23
CA ALA A 298 -24.84 14.22 -14.82
C ALA A 298 -23.67 15.21 -14.63
N ASN A 299 -23.95 16.52 -14.54
CA ASN A 299 -22.93 17.55 -14.36
C ASN A 299 -22.12 17.42 -13.05
N LYS A 300 -22.73 16.85 -11.99
CA LYS A 300 -22.01 16.56 -10.74
C LYS A 300 -20.98 15.45 -10.95
N ASP A 301 -21.39 14.38 -11.64
CA ASP A 301 -20.53 13.25 -11.97
C ASP A 301 -19.41 13.65 -12.93
N TRP A 302 -19.72 14.43 -13.96
CA TRP A 302 -18.71 15.00 -14.86
C TRP A 302 -17.69 15.86 -14.11
N GLY A 303 -18.13 16.62 -13.11
CA GLY A 303 -17.25 17.40 -12.23
C GLY A 303 -16.26 16.52 -11.47
N ALA A 304 -16.77 15.51 -10.77
CA ALA A 304 -15.94 14.58 -10.01
C ALA A 304 -14.95 13.82 -10.92
N ARG A 305 -15.39 13.37 -12.10
CA ARG A 305 -14.52 12.73 -13.10
C ARG A 305 -13.46 13.70 -13.64
N GLY A 306 -13.83 14.94 -13.94
CA GLY A 306 -12.91 15.97 -14.41
C GLY A 306 -11.82 16.30 -13.40
N GLU A 307 -12.17 16.43 -12.12
CA GLU A 307 -11.20 16.64 -11.03
C GLU A 307 -10.27 15.42 -10.84
N ALA A 308 -10.80 14.20 -10.93
CA ALA A 308 -10.02 12.97 -10.86
C ALA A 308 -9.02 12.88 -12.02
N ILE A 309 -9.43 13.25 -13.24
CA ILE A 309 -8.54 13.32 -14.41
C ILE A 309 -7.46 14.40 -14.21
N ALA A 310 -7.83 15.58 -13.74
CA ALA A 310 -6.88 16.68 -13.51
C ALA A 310 -5.83 16.35 -12.44
N THR A 311 -6.26 15.70 -11.35
CA THR A 311 -5.35 15.21 -10.30
C THR A 311 -4.46 14.09 -10.80
N GLY A 312 -4.99 13.16 -11.60
CA GLY A 312 -4.25 12.09 -12.26
C GLY A 312 -3.19 12.61 -13.23
N GLU A 313 -3.53 13.57 -14.08
CA GLU A 313 -2.57 14.21 -15.00
C GLU A 313 -1.48 14.97 -14.24
N LYS A 314 -1.84 15.70 -13.18
CA LYS A 314 -0.86 16.39 -12.31
C LYS A 314 0.11 15.40 -11.66
N LEU A 315 -0.39 14.24 -11.22
CA LEU A 315 0.42 13.16 -10.66
C LEU A 315 1.37 12.57 -11.71
N LEU A 316 0.89 12.26 -12.92
CA LEU A 316 1.71 11.81 -14.05
C LEU A 316 2.79 12.84 -14.44
N ARG A 317 2.45 14.13 -14.46
CA ARG A 317 3.42 15.22 -14.69
C ARG A 317 4.50 15.27 -13.60
N ARG A 318 4.12 15.11 -12.33
CA ARG A 318 5.05 15.07 -11.19
C ARG A 318 6.05 13.91 -11.33
N MET A 319 5.59 12.76 -11.81
CA MET A 319 6.44 11.59 -12.07
C MET A 319 7.20 11.64 -13.41
N ARG A 320 7.15 12.78 -14.11
CA ARG A 320 7.86 13.01 -15.39
C ARG A 320 7.46 12.04 -16.50
N TYR A 321 6.19 11.61 -16.51
CA TYR A 321 5.65 10.81 -17.60
C TYR A 321 5.70 11.58 -18.93
N LYS A 322 6.05 10.89 -20.01
CA LYS A 322 6.11 11.48 -21.37
C LYS A 322 4.74 11.34 -22.03
N PHE A 323 4.01 12.43 -22.11
CA PHE A 323 2.73 12.49 -22.81
C PHE A 323 2.94 12.44 -24.34
N GLY A 324 2.07 11.70 -25.03
CA GLY A 324 2.03 11.71 -26.50
C GLY A 324 1.47 13.01 -27.05
N ALA A 325 1.69 13.27 -28.34
CA ALA A 325 1.21 14.49 -29.02
C ALA A 325 -0.32 14.64 -29.00
N ASP A 326 -1.04 13.51 -29.02
CA ASP A 326 -2.50 13.46 -29.06
C ASP A 326 -3.16 13.43 -27.66
N TRP A 327 -2.40 13.76 -26.60
CA TRP A 327 -2.95 13.73 -25.25
C TRP A 327 -3.94 14.90 -25.02
N PRO A 328 -5.22 14.62 -24.73
CA PRO A 328 -6.17 15.67 -24.38
C PRO A 328 -5.76 16.29 -23.04
N ALA A 329 -5.37 17.56 -23.05
CA ALA A 329 -4.96 18.25 -21.85
C ALA A 329 -6.15 18.37 -20.87
N ALA A 330 -5.95 18.00 -19.60
CA ALA A 330 -6.96 18.14 -18.56
C ALA A 330 -7.46 19.58 -18.41
N THR A 331 -6.63 20.58 -18.74
CA THR A 331 -7.05 21.98 -18.78
C THR A 331 -8.13 22.23 -19.84
N SER A 332 -8.00 21.61 -21.01
CA SER A 332 -8.98 21.72 -22.10
C SER A 332 -10.28 20.99 -21.78
N THR A 333 -10.22 19.87 -21.04
CA THR A 333 -11.43 19.15 -20.64
C THR A 333 -12.17 19.87 -19.53
N MET A 334 -11.43 20.46 -18.58
CA MET A 334 -12.01 21.30 -17.53
C MET A 334 -12.63 22.59 -18.10
N SER A 335 -12.02 23.20 -19.13
CA SER A 335 -12.62 24.35 -19.81
C SER A 335 -13.89 23.96 -20.57
N LEU A 336 -13.89 22.84 -21.30
CA LEU A 336 -15.09 22.34 -21.98
C LEU A 336 -16.23 22.06 -20.99
N LEU A 337 -15.90 21.49 -19.83
CA LEU A 337 -16.86 21.24 -18.76
C LEU A 337 -17.41 22.56 -18.18
N ALA A 338 -16.57 23.58 -18.02
CA ALA A 338 -17.01 24.91 -17.61
C ALA A 338 -17.93 25.56 -18.66
N ASP A 339 -17.63 25.41 -19.95
CA ASP A 339 -18.50 25.89 -21.04
C ASP A 339 -19.87 25.21 -21.00
N VAL A 340 -19.90 23.88 -20.85
CA VAL A 340 -21.16 23.10 -20.74
C VAL A 340 -21.96 23.53 -19.52
N ARG A 341 -21.30 23.75 -18.37
CA ARG A 341 -21.94 24.30 -17.16
C ARG A 341 -22.55 25.66 -17.40
N GLN A 342 -21.81 26.57 -18.05
CA GLN A 342 -22.32 27.91 -18.35
C GLN A 342 -23.53 27.86 -19.29
N ILE A 343 -23.50 26.99 -20.31
CA ILE A 343 -24.63 26.80 -21.21
C ILE A 343 -25.83 26.24 -20.43
N LEU A 344 -25.61 25.23 -19.59
CA LEU A 344 -26.65 24.65 -18.74
C LEU A 344 -27.28 25.70 -17.81
N ASP A 345 -26.47 26.49 -17.10
CA ASP A 345 -26.96 27.53 -16.19
C ASP A 345 -27.76 28.60 -16.93
N ARG A 346 -27.29 29.01 -18.12
CA ARG A 346 -28.01 29.94 -18.98
C ARG A 346 -29.35 29.36 -19.43
N ARG A 347 -29.38 28.11 -19.89
CA ARG A 347 -30.60 27.44 -20.36
C ARG A 347 -31.58 27.17 -19.22
N ALA A 348 -31.08 26.82 -18.03
CA ALA A 348 -31.88 26.69 -16.83
C ALA A 348 -32.52 28.03 -16.44
N ALA A 349 -31.77 29.13 -16.48
CA ALA A 349 -32.32 30.47 -16.23
C ALA A 349 -33.34 30.92 -17.31
N GLU A 350 -33.09 30.61 -18.59
CA GLU A 350 -34.05 30.85 -19.67
C GLU A 350 -35.33 30.02 -19.49
N LEU A 351 -35.21 28.78 -19.01
CA LEU A 351 -36.35 27.93 -18.70
C LEU A 351 -37.12 28.48 -17.48
N ASP A 352 -36.44 28.78 -16.38
CA ASP A 352 -37.05 29.32 -15.15
C ASP A 352 -37.81 30.63 -15.43
N GLY A 353 -37.23 31.52 -16.23
CA GLY A 353 -37.90 32.75 -16.66
C GLY A 353 -39.12 32.50 -17.54
N ARG A 354 -39.20 31.35 -18.20
CA ARG A 354 -40.33 30.94 -19.04
C ARG A 354 -41.31 30.01 -18.33
N LEU A 355 -40.95 29.40 -17.21
CA LEU A 355 -41.87 28.59 -16.42
C LEU A 355 -43.08 29.41 -15.96
N THR A 356 -42.88 30.61 -15.43
CA THR A 356 -43.99 31.48 -15.01
C THR A 356 -44.95 31.84 -16.14
N PRO A 357 -44.51 32.39 -17.29
CA PRO A 357 -45.43 32.70 -18.38
C PRO A 357 -46.03 31.44 -19.04
N LEU A 358 -45.32 30.30 -19.06
CA LEU A 358 -45.91 29.04 -19.55
C LEU A 358 -46.98 28.51 -18.59
N LEU A 359 -46.81 28.70 -17.28
CA LEU A 359 -47.84 28.37 -16.29
C LEU A 359 -49.05 29.30 -16.44
N GLU A 360 -48.84 30.60 -16.66
CA GLU A 360 -49.91 31.57 -16.94
C GLU A 360 -50.64 31.22 -18.24
N GLU A 361 -49.91 30.97 -19.33
CA GLU A 361 -50.47 30.57 -20.63
C GLU A 361 -51.23 29.23 -20.52
N LEU A 362 -50.71 28.26 -19.76
CA LEU A 362 -51.40 27.00 -19.49
C LEU A 362 -52.67 27.22 -18.66
N THR A 363 -52.65 28.09 -17.65
CA THR A 363 -53.83 28.41 -16.85
C THR A 363 -54.88 29.16 -17.66
N ASP A 364 -54.46 30.04 -18.56
CA ASP A 364 -55.34 30.77 -19.48
C ASP A 364 -55.93 29.83 -20.54
N GLU A 365 -55.15 28.91 -21.08
CA GLU A 365 -55.61 27.92 -22.06
C GLU A 365 -56.57 26.90 -21.40
N CYS A 366 -56.27 26.46 -20.18
CA CYS A 366 -57.19 25.65 -19.37
C CYS A 366 -58.46 26.42 -19.00
N GLY A 367 -58.34 27.71 -18.67
CA GLY A 367 -59.47 28.60 -18.41
C GLY A 367 -60.36 28.76 -19.62
N SER A 368 -59.79 29.08 -20.79
CA SER A 368 -60.52 29.22 -22.05
C SER A 368 -61.16 27.91 -22.52
N ALA A 369 -60.47 26.77 -22.34
CA ALA A 369 -61.04 25.46 -22.62
C ALA A 369 -62.23 25.16 -21.70
N ASN A 370 -62.12 25.48 -20.42
CA ASN A 370 -63.19 25.32 -19.44
C ASN A 370 -64.37 26.26 -19.71
N ASP A 371 -64.10 27.53 -20.01
CA ASP A 371 -65.12 28.53 -20.39
C ASP A 371 -65.86 28.07 -21.65
N GLY A 372 -65.13 27.57 -22.66
CA GLY A 372 -65.73 26.99 -23.85
C GLY A 372 -66.61 25.76 -23.55
N VAL A 373 -66.23 24.92 -22.59
CA VAL A 373 -67.07 23.81 -22.12
C VAL A 373 -68.31 24.34 -21.39
N THR A 374 -68.17 25.33 -20.51
CA THR A 374 -69.31 25.90 -19.79
C THR A 374 -70.30 26.61 -20.73
N GLU A 375 -69.81 27.38 -21.70
CA GLU A 375 -70.62 28.00 -22.75
C GLU A 375 -71.32 26.93 -23.59
N LEU A 376 -70.63 25.87 -24.01
CA LEU A 376 -71.25 24.76 -24.74
C LEU A 376 -72.33 24.05 -23.92
N THR A 377 -72.14 23.91 -22.59
CA THR A 377 -73.16 23.34 -21.71
C THR A 377 -74.36 24.27 -21.50
N ALA A 378 -74.14 25.59 -21.48
CA ALA A 378 -75.20 26.59 -21.37
C ALA A 378 -76.00 26.71 -22.69
N ASP A 379 -75.30 26.82 -23.82
CA ASP A 379 -75.88 26.78 -25.18
C ASP A 379 -76.71 25.51 -25.37
N TRP A 380 -76.21 24.37 -24.89
CA TRP A 380 -76.95 23.11 -24.93
C TRP A 380 -78.19 23.12 -24.03
N ALA A 381 -78.13 23.74 -22.85
CA ALA A 381 -79.27 23.84 -21.96
C ALA A 381 -80.40 24.73 -22.56
N GLU A 382 -80.05 25.80 -23.28
CA GLU A 382 -81.01 26.70 -23.91
C GLU A 382 -81.57 26.18 -25.25
N GLN A 383 -80.72 25.57 -26.08
CA GLN A 383 -81.08 25.14 -27.44
C GLN A 383 -81.42 23.65 -27.52
N LYS A 384 -81.59 22.99 -26.35
CA LYS A 384 -82.02 21.60 -26.28
C LYS A 384 -83.36 21.49 -27.02
N PRO A 385 -83.49 20.63 -28.05
CA PRO A 385 -84.78 20.35 -28.63
C PRO A 385 -85.61 19.61 -27.58
N GLU A 386 -86.45 20.32 -26.83
CA GLU A 386 -87.44 19.70 -25.96
C GLU A 386 -88.50 19.05 -26.84
N GLY A 387 -88.66 17.74 -26.66
CA GLY A 387 -89.56 16.93 -27.44
C GLY A 387 -91.00 17.11 -27.00
N ASP A 388 -91.63 18.19 -27.43
CA ASP A 388 -93.06 18.20 -27.73
C ASP A 388 -93.21 18.36 -29.24
N ALA A 389 -93.35 17.21 -29.89
CA ALA A 389 -93.42 17.07 -31.33
C ALA A 389 -94.77 17.55 -31.87
N GLU A 390 -94.75 18.36 -32.93
CA GLU A 390 -95.60 18.18 -34.12
C GLU A 390 -95.28 19.23 -35.21
N VAL A 391 -94.10 19.16 -35.86
CA VAL A 391 -93.93 19.64 -37.25
C VAL A 391 -92.74 18.90 -37.88
N VAL A 392 -92.90 18.33 -39.08
CA VAL A 392 -91.81 17.66 -39.82
C VAL A 392 -90.65 18.62 -40.13
N ASP A 393 -90.90 19.94 -40.18
CA ASP A 393 -89.88 20.99 -40.33
C ASP A 393 -88.98 21.18 -39.09
N THR A 394 -89.41 20.76 -37.90
CA THR A 394 -88.55 20.85 -36.69
C THR A 394 -87.55 19.71 -36.59
N THR A 395 -87.76 18.58 -37.28
CA THR A 395 -86.83 17.43 -37.24
C THR A 395 -85.54 17.69 -38.02
N ALA A 396 -85.62 18.30 -39.20
CA ALA A 396 -84.44 18.70 -39.97
C ALA A 396 -83.65 19.82 -39.27
N ALA A 397 -84.35 20.78 -38.66
CA ALA A 397 -83.74 21.82 -37.85
C ALA A 397 -83.04 21.23 -36.61
N ALA A 398 -83.69 20.34 -35.87
CA ALA A 398 -83.11 19.67 -34.71
C ALA A 398 -81.87 18.83 -35.06
N LEU A 399 -81.90 18.10 -36.19
CA LEU A 399 -80.72 17.36 -36.66
C LEU A 399 -79.56 18.28 -37.05
N SER A 400 -79.83 19.45 -37.61
CA SER A 400 -78.78 20.42 -37.92
C SER A 400 -78.14 21.04 -36.66
N VAL A 401 -78.96 21.30 -35.64
CA VAL A 401 -78.51 21.74 -34.31
C VAL A 401 -77.66 20.67 -33.64
N LEU A 402 -78.12 19.41 -33.64
CA LEU A 402 -77.36 18.28 -33.09
C LEU A 402 -76.02 18.05 -33.80
N ARG A 403 -75.98 18.14 -35.14
CA ARG A 403 -74.71 18.03 -35.90
C ARG A 403 -73.74 19.15 -35.56
N ARG A 404 -74.23 20.37 -35.42
CA ARG A 404 -73.42 21.53 -35.02
C ARG A 404 -72.85 21.36 -33.61
N PHE A 405 -73.65 20.87 -32.66
CA PHE A 405 -73.17 20.57 -31.30
C PHE A 405 -72.17 19.43 -31.29
N ASP A 406 -72.39 18.37 -32.07
CA ASP A 406 -71.47 17.23 -32.20
C ASP A 406 -70.11 17.66 -32.80
N GLU A 407 -70.12 18.54 -33.80
CA GLU A 407 -68.89 19.16 -34.35
C GLU A 407 -68.17 20.04 -33.32
N ARG A 408 -68.89 20.88 -32.58
CA ARG A 408 -68.32 21.72 -31.50
C ARG A 408 -67.78 20.87 -30.34
N LEU A 409 -68.46 19.78 -29.97
CA LEU A 409 -68.01 18.82 -28.95
C LEU A 409 -66.74 18.09 -29.38
N ARG A 410 -66.64 17.64 -30.63
CA ARG A 410 -65.41 17.04 -31.16
C ARG A 410 -64.25 18.03 -31.11
N ALA A 411 -64.47 19.28 -31.53
CA ALA A 411 -63.46 20.32 -31.49
C ALA A 411 -63.00 20.64 -30.05
N ALA A 412 -63.94 20.75 -29.10
CA ALA A 412 -63.62 20.97 -27.68
C ALA A 412 -62.83 19.80 -27.10
N ARG A 413 -63.20 18.56 -27.45
CA ARG A 413 -62.50 17.35 -27.00
C ARG A 413 -61.07 17.28 -27.55
N THR A 414 -60.87 17.61 -28.82
CA THR A 414 -59.51 17.64 -29.41
C THR A 414 -58.62 18.71 -28.77
N ARG A 415 -59.17 19.85 -28.34
CA ARG A 415 -58.42 20.87 -27.61
C ARG A 415 -58.06 20.40 -26.20
N LEU A 416 -59.00 19.75 -25.52
CA LEU A 416 -58.79 19.21 -24.18
C LEU A 416 -57.73 18.08 -24.18
N ASP A 417 -57.72 17.26 -25.22
CA ASP A 417 -56.70 16.22 -25.43
C ASP A 417 -55.32 16.80 -25.82
N GLN A 418 -55.23 18.04 -26.29
CA GLN A 418 -53.96 18.73 -26.57
C GLN A 418 -53.37 19.42 -25.32
N THR A 419 -54.24 19.86 -24.41
CA THR A 419 -53.85 20.48 -23.14
C THR A 419 -53.47 19.47 -22.04
N ARG A 420 -53.78 18.19 -22.25
CA ARG A 420 -53.59 17.09 -21.30
C ARG A 420 -52.35 16.27 -21.65
#